data_AF-A0A958TIJ4-F1
#
_entry.id   AF-A0A958TIJ4-F1
#
_cell.length_a   1.000
_cell.length_b   1.000
_cell.length_c   1.000
_cell.angle_alpha   90.00
_cell.angle_beta   90.00
_cell.angle_gamma   90.00
#
_symmetry.space_group_name_H-M   'P 1'
#
loop_
_entity.id
_entity.type
_entity.pdbx_description
1 polymer ?
#
loop_
_entity_poly.entity_id
_entity_poly.type
_entity_poly.pdbx_seq_one_letter_code
_entity_poly.pdbx_strand_id
1 'polypeptide(L)'
;MENKLTTYTDLASDKIGGQVLYCTDDFFAEKENLIKEGRGIFIADKYTDRGKWMDGWESRRKRTSGHDWAILKLGANGIIKGFDIDTN
;
A
#
# COMPACT_ATOMS: atom_id res chain seq x y z
N MET A 1 21.21 -7.31 0.27
CA MET A 1 20.81 -7.96 -0.99
C MET A 1 20.29 -6.84 -1.87
N GLU A 2 20.89 -6.61 -3.03
CA GLU A 2 20.44 -5.55 -3.94
C GLU A 2 19.00 -5.87 -4.36
N ASN A 3 18.07 -4.94 -4.11
CA ASN A 3 16.66 -5.18 -4.43
C ASN A 3 16.53 -5.17 -5.95
N LYS A 4 16.52 -6.35 -6.57
CA LYS A 4 16.53 -6.53 -8.04
C LYS A 4 15.40 -5.77 -8.74
N LEU A 5 14.36 -5.38 -8.02
CA LEU A 5 13.22 -4.63 -8.54
C LEU A 5 13.54 -3.16 -8.81
N THR A 6 14.55 -2.56 -8.17
CA THR A 6 14.86 -1.11 -8.30
C THR A 6 15.36 -0.71 -9.68
N THR A 7 15.72 -1.69 -10.53
CA THR A 7 16.09 -1.45 -11.94
C THR A 7 14.87 -1.35 -12.87
N TYR A 8 13.68 -1.71 -12.38
CA TYR A 8 12.41 -1.61 -13.12
C TYR A 8 11.62 -0.38 -12.69
N THR A 9 10.72 0.08 -13.56
CA THR A 9 9.72 1.09 -13.22
C THR A 9 8.66 0.48 -12.31
N ASP A 10 8.36 1.15 -11.20
CA ASP A 10 7.19 0.84 -10.39
C ASP A 10 5.92 1.28 -11.13
N LEU A 11 5.18 0.31 -11.67
CA LEU A 11 3.94 0.54 -12.40
C LEU A 11 2.77 0.93 -11.49
N ALA A 12 2.84 0.64 -10.19
CA ALA A 12 1.80 0.94 -9.22
C ALA A 12 1.92 2.36 -8.64
N SER A 13 3.11 2.98 -8.74
CA SER A 13 3.40 4.29 -8.16
C SER A 13 2.40 5.38 -8.56
N ASP A 14 1.95 6.15 -7.57
CA ASP A 14 1.10 7.31 -7.77
C ASP A 14 1.74 8.40 -8.66
N LYS A 15 3.07 8.53 -8.63
CA LYS A 15 3.85 9.50 -9.43
C LYS A 15 3.67 9.35 -10.93
N ILE A 16 3.37 8.14 -11.41
CA ILE A 16 3.10 7.88 -12.83
C ILE A 16 1.62 7.65 -13.11
N GLY A 17 0.74 8.00 -12.18
CA GLY A 17 -0.71 7.89 -12.32
C GLY A 17 -1.30 6.56 -11.84
N GLY A 18 -0.56 5.77 -11.06
CA GLY A 18 -1.10 4.62 -10.35
C GLY A 18 -2.19 5.04 -9.35
N GLN A 19 -3.20 4.20 -9.16
CA GLN A 19 -4.35 4.50 -8.30
C GLN A 19 -4.81 3.26 -7.54
N VAL A 20 -5.20 3.42 -6.28
CA VAL A 20 -5.90 2.37 -5.54
C VAL A 20 -7.40 2.60 -5.68
N LEU A 21 -8.02 1.84 -6.59
CA LEU A 21 -9.42 2.04 -6.99
C LEU A 21 -10.41 1.63 -5.91
N TYR A 22 -10.06 0.59 -5.13
CA TYR A 22 -10.94 0.01 -4.14
C TYR A 22 -10.11 -0.76 -3.10
N CYS A 23 -10.62 -0.87 -1.88
CA CYS A 23 -10.19 -1.89 -0.92
C CYS A 23 -11.39 -2.41 -0.14
N THR A 24 -11.25 -3.57 0.48
CA THR A 24 -12.30 -4.14 1.33
C THR A 24 -12.50 -3.38 2.64
N ASP A 25 -11.43 -2.81 3.21
CA ASP A 25 -11.45 -2.04 4.46
C ASP A 25 -10.15 -1.25 4.63
N ASP A 26 -10.23 0.07 4.77
CA ASP A 26 -9.11 1.01 5.03
C ASP A 26 -9.33 1.82 6.32
N PHE A 27 -9.90 1.16 7.33
CA PHE A 27 -10.31 1.81 8.56
C PHE A 27 -9.16 2.45 9.35
N PHE A 28 -8.06 1.74 9.61
CA PHE A 28 -6.98 2.28 10.45
C PHE A 28 -6.01 3.16 9.65
N ALA A 29 -5.73 2.79 8.40
CA ALA A 29 -4.87 3.56 7.52
C ALA A 29 -5.32 3.42 6.06
N GLU A 30 -5.19 4.51 5.30
CA GLU A 30 -5.75 4.66 3.96
C GLU A 30 -5.03 3.77 2.93
N LYS A 31 -5.81 3.11 2.07
CA LYS A 31 -5.29 2.22 1.01
C LYS A 31 -4.34 2.93 0.05
N GLU A 32 -4.50 4.25 -0.16
CA GLU A 32 -3.67 5.07 -1.03
C GLU A 32 -2.21 5.12 -0.60
N ASN A 33 -1.90 4.81 0.66
CA ASN A 33 -0.52 4.77 1.15
C ASN A 33 0.29 3.62 0.52
N LEU A 34 -0.36 2.56 -0.01
CA LEU A 34 0.32 1.40 -0.62
C LEU A 34 1.21 1.74 -1.82
N ILE A 35 0.92 2.85 -2.51
CA ILE A 35 1.55 3.22 -3.79
C ILE A 35 2.39 4.50 -3.69
N LYS A 36 2.57 5.01 -2.47
CA LYS A 36 3.42 6.17 -2.22
C LYS A 36 4.88 5.76 -2.28
N GLU A 37 5.72 6.67 -2.74
CA GLU A 37 7.16 6.43 -2.77
C GLU A 37 7.76 6.42 -1.36
N GLY A 38 8.70 5.50 -1.14
CA GLY A 38 9.47 5.40 0.08
C GLY A 38 8.94 4.31 1.02
N ARG A 39 9.64 4.10 2.14
CA ARG A 39 9.18 3.21 3.19
C ARG A 39 8.24 3.94 4.12
N GLY A 40 7.24 3.22 4.63
CA GLY A 40 6.36 3.72 5.67
C GLY A 40 7.15 4.19 6.90
N ILE A 41 6.73 5.33 7.46
CA ILE A 41 7.28 5.88 8.70
C ILE A 41 6.39 5.52 9.90
N PHE A 42 7.02 5.25 11.04
CA PHE A 42 6.34 5.04 12.31
C PHE A 42 6.54 6.24 13.23
N ILE A 43 5.44 6.78 13.77
CA ILE A 43 5.46 7.89 14.72
C ILE A 43 4.77 7.42 16.00
N ALA A 44 5.57 7.18 17.05
CA ALA A 44 5.13 6.44 18.24
C ALA A 44 3.86 7.00 18.91
N ASP A 45 3.79 8.33 19.04
CA ASP A 45 2.73 9.05 19.78
C ASP A 45 1.73 9.74 18.86
N LYS A 46 1.61 9.31 17.59
CA LYS A 46 0.65 9.86 16.64
C LYS A 46 -0.58 8.98 16.52
N TYR A 47 -1.74 9.60 16.68
CA TYR A 47 -3.05 8.96 16.61
C TYR A 47 -3.97 9.75 15.69
N THR A 48 -4.90 9.05 15.07
CA THR A 48 -6.06 9.59 14.36
C THR A 48 -7.31 9.35 15.20
N ASP A 49 -8.46 9.83 14.73
CA ASP A 49 -9.78 9.46 15.25
C ASP A 49 -10.11 7.97 15.07
N ARG A 50 -9.34 7.24 14.24
CA ARG A 50 -9.53 5.83 13.93
C ARG A 50 -8.53 4.90 14.64
N GLY A 51 -7.55 5.43 15.37
CA GLY A 51 -6.58 4.63 16.12
C GLY A 51 -5.16 5.17 16.01
N LYS A 52 -4.17 4.29 16.14
CA LYS A 52 -2.77 4.68 15.91
C LYS A 52 -2.60 5.07 14.45
N TRP A 53 -1.87 6.15 14.20
CA TRP A 53 -1.56 6.54 12.82
C TRP A 53 -0.48 5.60 12.27
N MET A 54 -0.71 5.10 11.05
CA MET A 54 0.23 4.26 10.31
C MET A 54 0.46 4.83 8.92
N ASP A 55 1.68 4.69 8.42
CA ASP A 55 2.05 5.05 7.04
C ASP A 55 2.01 3.82 6.14
N GLY A 56 0.80 3.36 5.87
CA GLY A 56 0.52 2.13 5.14
C GLY A 56 -0.97 1.92 4.99
N TRP A 57 -1.39 0.70 4.66
CA TRP A 57 -2.80 0.30 4.64
C TRP A 57 -3.08 -0.71 5.74
N GLU A 58 -4.10 -0.43 6.56
CA GLU A 58 -4.45 -1.29 7.69
C GLU A 58 -5.97 -1.41 7.85
N SER A 59 -6.47 -2.64 7.76
CA SER A 59 -7.88 -3.00 7.96
C SER A 59 -8.19 -3.32 9.42
N ARG A 60 -9.48 -3.36 9.77
CA ARG A 60 -9.92 -3.87 11.07
C ARG A 60 -9.67 -5.36 11.17
N ARG A 61 -9.44 -5.83 12.40
CA ARG A 61 -9.38 -7.26 12.70
C ARG A 61 -10.68 -7.95 12.28
N LYS A 62 -10.59 -8.84 11.29
CA LYS A 62 -11.69 -9.66 10.78
C LYS A 62 -11.94 -10.87 11.69
N ARG A 63 -13.21 -11.19 11.93
CA ARG A 63 -13.67 -12.39 12.68
C ARG A 63 -14.57 -13.31 11.82
N THR A 64 -14.51 -13.12 10.51
CA THR A 64 -15.24 -13.89 9.49
C THR A 64 -14.23 -14.47 8.51
N SER A 65 -14.63 -15.47 7.71
CA SER A 65 -13.79 -16.06 6.68
C SER A 65 -13.40 -15.06 5.57
N GLY A 66 -12.25 -15.28 4.94
CA GLY A 66 -11.75 -14.50 3.80
C GLY A 66 -10.57 -13.59 4.15
N HIS A 67 -10.14 -12.79 3.16
CA HIS A 67 -9.00 -11.88 3.26
C HIS A 67 -9.43 -10.45 2.92
N ASP A 68 -8.66 -9.47 3.39
CA ASP A 68 -8.75 -8.11 2.88
C ASP A 68 -7.88 -7.97 1.63
N TRP A 69 -8.36 -7.17 0.69
CA TRP A 69 -7.69 -6.95 -0.60
C TRP A 69 -7.95 -5.54 -1.13
N ALA A 70 -7.08 -5.10 -2.04
CA ALA A 70 -7.21 -3.84 -2.76
C ALA A 70 -7.07 -4.07 -4.27
N ILE A 71 -7.74 -3.22 -5.07
CA ILE A 71 -7.62 -3.20 -6.53
C ILE A 71 -6.83 -1.97 -6.91
N LEU A 72 -5.72 -2.18 -7.60
CA LEU A 72 -4.85 -1.12 -8.10
C LEU A 72 -4.99 -0.99 -9.62
N LYS A 73 -5.06 0.24 -10.11
CA LYS A 73 -4.84 0.60 -11.50
C LYS A 73 -3.38 1.01 -11.66
N LEU A 74 -2.68 0.36 -12.58
CA LEU A 74 -1.31 0.74 -12.93
C LEU A 74 -1.29 2.07 -13.68
N GLY A 75 -0.28 2.89 -13.45
CA GLY A 75 -0.14 4.21 -14.08
C GLY A 75 0.28 4.16 -15.55
N ALA A 76 0.90 3.06 -15.96
CA ALA A 76 1.33 2.83 -17.32
C ALA A 76 1.14 1.37 -17.76
N ASN A 77 1.06 1.15 -19.07
CA ASN A 77 1.10 -0.19 -19.66
C ASN A 77 2.50 -0.79 -19.48
N GLY A 78 2.59 -2.07 -19.15
CA GLY A 78 3.87 -2.75 -18.99
C GLY A 78 3.73 -4.24 -18.72
N ILE A 79 4.88 -4.90 -18.52
CA ILE A 79 4.94 -6.32 -18.15
C ILE A 79 5.40 -6.41 -16.70
N ILE A 80 4.60 -7.06 -15.86
CA ILE A 80 4.94 -7.26 -14.45
C ILE A 80 6.13 -8.22 -14.36
N LYS A 81 7.22 -7.77 -13.74
CA LYS A 81 8.43 -8.57 -13.50
C LYS A 81 8.54 -9.08 -12.07
N GLY A 82 7.82 -8.45 -11.15
CA GLY A 82 7.78 -8.80 -9.74
C GLY A 82 6.93 -7.79 -8.96
N PHE A 83 6.89 -7.99 -7.65
CA PHE A 83 6.20 -7.13 -6.69
C PHE A 83 7.06 -7.01 -5.44
N ASP A 84 6.99 -5.86 -4.78
CA ASP A 84 7.53 -5.65 -3.45
C ASP A 84 6.36 -5.47 -2.48
N ILE A 85 6.40 -6.14 -1.33
CA ILE A 85 5.38 -6.03 -0.29
C ILE A 85 6.13 -5.67 0.99
N ASP A 86 6.14 -4.38 1.31
CA ASP A 86 6.78 -3.87 2.52
C ASP A 86 5.77 -3.84 3.68
N THR A 87 6.10 -4.52 4.78
CA THR A 87 5.26 -4.64 5.99
C THR A 87 5.96 -4.05 7.22
N ASN A 88 6.84 -3.06 7.01
CA ASN A 88 7.62 -2.38 8.03
C ASN A 88 6.78 -1.72 9.14
#